data_AF-A0A7J4P1S8-F1
#
_entry.id   AF-A0A7J4P1S8-F1
#
_cell.length_a   1.000
_cell.length_b   1.000
_cell.length_c   1.000
_cell.angle_alpha   90.00
_cell.angle_beta   90.00
_cell.angle_gamma   90.00
#
_symmetry.space_group_name_H-M   'P 1'
#
loop_
_entity.id
_entity.type
_entity.pdbx_description
1 polymer ?
#
loop_
_entity_poly.entity_id
_entity_poly.type
_entity_poly.pdbx_seq_one_letter_code
_entity_poly.pdbx_strand_id
1 'polypeptide(L)'
;MASASTLNLYFQLLLLVGLSLGLVFAKRKRLVQHGWLMLAVFTLNIVSILVVMTPVAIALLTRSGGFSFDLITVLHALLGMAVIVLSIRILANWRFRKPGESCYALKGEMMRLYILWVAEVILGVALYYQLYV
;
A
#
# COMPACT_ATOMS: atom_id res chain seq x y z
N MET A 1 -11.29 -19.21 2.76
CA MET A 1 -9.95 -18.59 2.70
C MET A 1 -9.64 -18.05 1.31
N ALA A 2 -9.85 -18.82 0.23
CA ALA A 2 -9.65 -18.34 -1.14
C ALA A 2 -10.37 -17.00 -1.45
N SER A 3 -11.62 -16.82 -0.99
CA SER A 3 -12.38 -15.58 -1.22
C SER A 3 -11.75 -14.32 -0.60
N ALA A 4 -11.16 -14.43 0.60
CA ALA A 4 -10.52 -13.30 1.27
C ALA A 4 -9.22 -12.90 0.57
N SER A 5 -8.43 -13.88 0.14
CA SER A 5 -7.17 -13.66 -0.56
C SER A 5 -7.39 -13.09 -1.96
N THR A 6 -8.40 -13.58 -2.68
CA THR A 6 -8.82 -13.00 -3.97
C THR A 6 -9.34 -11.56 -3.79
N LEU A 7 -10.10 -11.30 -2.72
CA LEU A 7 -10.54 -9.94 -2.39
C LEU A 7 -9.36 -9.00 -2.11
N ASN A 8 -8.34 -9.47 -1.39
CA ASN A 8 -7.13 -8.69 -1.15
C ASN A 8 -6.39 -8.34 -2.45
N LEU A 9 -6.30 -9.30 -3.38
CA LEU A 9 -5.71 -9.06 -4.70
C LEU A 9 -6.47 -7.97 -5.46
N TYR A 10 -7.81 -8.00 -5.44
CA TYR A 10 -8.62 -6.94 -6.05
C TYR A 10 -8.40 -5.58 -5.38
N PHE A 11 -8.25 -5.52 -4.05
CA PHE A 11 -7.89 -4.28 -3.38
C PHE A 11 -6.51 -3.78 -3.81
N GLN A 12 -5.49 -4.64 -3.89
CA GLN A 12 -4.16 -4.24 -4.36
C GLN A 12 -4.19 -3.69 -5.79
N LEU A 13 -4.95 -4.31 -6.70
CA LEU A 13 -5.12 -3.82 -8.07
C LEU A 13 -5.84 -2.48 -8.10
N LEU A 14 -6.91 -2.31 -7.31
CA LEU A 14 -7.64 -1.05 -7.20
C LEU A 14 -6.75 0.07 -6.64
N LEU A 15 -5.91 -0.24 -5.65
CA LEU A 15 -4.94 0.70 -5.07
C LEU A 15 -3.90 1.13 -6.11
N LEU A 16 -3.40 0.20 -6.94
CA LEU A 16 -2.48 0.49 -8.03
C LEU A 16 -3.11 1.45 -9.07
N VAL A 17 -4.38 1.25 -9.42
CA VAL A 17 -5.14 2.17 -10.28
C VAL A 17 -5.26 3.55 -9.62
N GLY A 18 -5.61 3.60 -8.33
CA GLY A 18 -5.69 4.84 -7.56
C GLY A 18 -4.37 5.62 -7.53
N LEU A 19 -3.25 4.94 -7.32
CA LEU A 19 -1.90 5.54 -7.37
C LEU A 19 -1.58 6.10 -8.76
N SER A 20 -1.92 5.34 -9.81
CA SER A 20 -1.71 5.75 -11.21
C SER A 20 -2.54 7.01 -11.55
N LEU A 21 -3.80 7.07 -11.12
CA LEU A 21 -4.63 8.27 -11.24
C LEU A 21 -4.05 9.45 -10.44
N GLY A 22 -3.45 9.17 -9.27
CA GLY A 22 -2.70 10.13 -8.48
C GLY A 22 -1.60 10.81 -9.29
N LEU A 23 -0.81 10.05 -10.07
CA LEU A 23 0.22 10.60 -10.95
C LEU A 23 -0.37 11.54 -12.01
N VAL A 24 -1.54 11.20 -12.57
CA VAL A 24 -2.23 12.05 -13.56
C VAL A 24 -2.65 13.38 -12.93
N PHE A 25 -3.25 13.36 -11.74
CA PHE A 25 -3.64 14.59 -11.04
C PHE A 25 -2.43 15.45 -10.67
N ALA A 26 -1.32 14.84 -10.24
CA ALA A 26 -0.08 15.54 -9.96
C ALA A 26 0.48 16.22 -11.22
N LYS A 27 0.50 15.52 -12.37
CA LYS A 27 0.93 16.08 -13.67
C LYS A 27 0.06 17.25 -14.13
N ARG A 28 -1.25 17.18 -13.89
CA ARG A 28 -2.21 18.25 -14.20
C ARG A 28 -2.20 19.39 -13.16
N LYS A 29 -1.27 19.40 -12.21
CA LYS A 29 -1.17 20.38 -11.11
C LYS A 29 -2.45 20.47 -10.23
N ARG A 30 -3.28 19.43 -10.24
CA ARG A 30 -4.50 19.32 -9.44
C ARG A 30 -4.17 18.79 -8.03
N LEU A 31 -3.33 19.52 -7.29
CA LEU A 31 -2.66 19.04 -6.07
C LEU A 31 -3.62 18.74 -4.91
N VAL A 32 -4.72 19.49 -4.79
CA VAL A 32 -5.74 19.24 -3.75
C VAL A 32 -6.46 17.92 -4.01
N GLN A 33 -6.88 17.67 -5.27
CA GLN A 33 -7.53 16.41 -5.65
C GLN A 33 -6.58 15.23 -5.60
N HIS A 34 -5.31 15.44 -5.98
CA HIS A 34 -4.26 14.44 -5.78
C HIS A 34 -4.18 14.03 -4.30
N GLY A 35 -4.08 14.99 -3.38
CA GLY A 35 -3.98 14.69 -1.95
C GLY A 35 -5.20 13.96 -1.37
N TRP A 36 -6.42 14.39 -1.73
CA TRP A 36 -7.64 13.67 -1.32
C TRP A 36 -7.70 12.25 -1.87
N LEU A 37 -7.31 12.06 -3.13
CA LEU A 37 -7.22 10.72 -3.72
C LEU A 37 -6.18 9.85 -2.99
N MET A 38 -5.01 10.39 -2.68
CA MET A 38 -3.96 9.66 -1.95
C MET A 38 -4.41 9.31 -0.52
N LEU A 39 -5.15 10.19 0.15
CA LEU A 39 -5.75 9.89 1.46
C LEU A 39 -6.77 8.75 1.36
N ALA A 40 -7.64 8.77 0.34
CA ALA A 40 -8.62 7.71 0.12
C ALA A 40 -7.95 6.36 -0.17
N VAL A 41 -6.95 6.35 -1.06
CA VAL A 41 -6.13 5.15 -1.38
C VAL A 41 -5.42 4.61 -0.13
N PHE A 42 -4.79 5.48 0.65
CA PHE A 42 -4.14 5.07 1.90
C PHE A 42 -5.13 4.50 2.91
N THR A 43 -6.30 5.13 3.06
CA THR A 43 -7.35 4.65 3.97
C THR A 43 -7.84 3.27 3.55
N LEU A 44 -8.11 3.08 2.25
CA LEU A 44 -8.50 1.79 1.70
C LEU A 44 -7.42 0.73 1.93
N ASN A 45 -6.13 1.08 1.78
CA ASN A 45 -5.03 0.17 2.08
C ASN A 45 -5.02 -0.25 3.56
N ILE A 46 -5.17 0.69 4.50
CA ILE A 46 -5.24 0.38 5.93
C ILE A 46 -6.43 -0.54 6.24
N VAL A 47 -7.59 -0.27 5.66
CA VAL A 47 -8.77 -1.14 5.80
C VAL A 47 -8.49 -2.54 5.25
N SER A 48 -7.88 -2.65 4.08
CA SER A 48 -7.49 -3.94 3.49
C SER A 48 -6.53 -4.72 4.39
N ILE A 49 -5.53 -4.03 4.97
CA ILE A 49 -4.59 -4.64 5.91
C ILE A 49 -5.34 -5.18 7.12
N LEU A 50 -6.11 -4.34 7.80
CA LEU A 50 -6.76 -4.71 9.07
C LEU A 50 -7.84 -5.78 8.89
N VAL A 51 -8.62 -5.72 7.81
CA VAL A 51 -9.78 -6.59 7.60
C VAL A 51 -9.41 -7.88 6.88
N VAL A 52 -8.39 -7.86 6.02
CA VAL A 52 -8.07 -9.00 5.14
C VAL A 52 -6.68 -9.57 5.44
N MET A 53 -5.63 -8.75 5.36
CA MET A 53 -4.27 -9.26 5.50
C MET A 53 -3.95 -9.74 6.93
N THR A 54 -4.32 -8.98 7.95
CA THR A 54 -4.04 -9.32 9.35
C THR A 54 -4.74 -10.61 9.78
N PRO A 55 -6.04 -10.84 9.52
CA PRO A 55 -6.68 -12.11 9.85
C PRO A 55 -6.06 -13.30 9.10
N VAL A 56 -5.70 -13.14 7.82
CA VAL A 56 -5.02 -14.18 7.04
C VAL A 56 -3.65 -14.50 7.63
N ALA A 57 -2.87 -13.50 8.01
CA ALA A 57 -1.56 -13.69 8.63
C ALA A 57 -1.66 -14.42 9.99
N ILE A 58 -2.65 -14.07 10.82
CA ILE A 58 -2.93 -14.76 12.09
C ILE A 58 -3.33 -16.23 11.83
N ALA A 59 -4.20 -16.48 10.85
CA ALA A 59 -4.61 -17.83 10.48
C ALA A 59 -3.41 -18.68 9.99
N LEU A 60 -2.49 -18.10 9.22
CA LEU A 60 -1.27 -18.78 8.77
C LEU A 60 -0.36 -19.12 9.96
N LEU A 61 -0.10 -18.15 10.85
CA LEU A 61 0.73 -18.34 12.05
C LEU A 61 0.22 -19.44 12.99
N THR A 62 -1.09 -19.48 13.21
CA THR A 62 -1.71 -20.48 14.08
C THR A 62 -1.70 -21.88 13.47
N ARG A 63 -1.73 -21.99 12.13
CA ARG A 63 -1.74 -23.27 11.41
C ARG A 63 -0.34 -23.85 11.19
N SER A 64 0.70 -23.02 11.07
CA SER A 64 2.08 -23.46 10.84
C SER A 64 2.79 -23.97 12.11
N GLY A 65 2.17 -23.87 13.29
CA GLY A 65 2.78 -24.31 14.55
C GLY A 65 3.99 -23.47 15.00
N GLY A 66 4.21 -22.29 14.42
CA GLY A 66 5.35 -21.41 14.72
C GLY A 66 5.70 -20.42 13.62
N PHE A 67 6.69 -19.55 13.89
CA PHE A 67 7.21 -18.48 13.03
C PHE A 67 8.08 -18.97 11.85
N SER A 68 7.60 -19.91 11.05
CA SER A 68 8.26 -20.25 9.78
C SER A 68 7.63 -19.43 8.65
N PHE A 69 7.91 -18.13 8.61
CA PHE A 69 7.59 -17.32 7.45
C PHE A 69 8.67 -17.50 6.39
N ASP A 70 8.26 -17.70 5.14
CA ASP A 70 9.20 -17.62 4.03
C ASP A 70 9.73 -16.19 3.86
N LEU A 71 10.86 -16.09 3.14
CA LEU A 71 11.53 -14.83 2.88
C LEU A 71 10.61 -13.82 2.20
N ILE A 72 9.73 -14.26 1.30
CA ILE A 72 8.83 -13.38 0.54
C ILE A 72 7.82 -12.72 1.48
N THR A 73 7.25 -13.48 2.42
CA THR A 73 6.29 -12.99 3.42
C THR A 73 6.93 -11.96 4.34
N VAL A 74 8.16 -12.23 4.80
CA VAL A 74 8.91 -11.28 5.64
C VAL A 74 9.22 -10.00 4.87
N LEU A 75 9.70 -10.11 3.62
CA LEU A 75 10.01 -8.95 2.79
C LEU A 75 8.75 -8.12 2.51
N HIS A 76 7.62 -8.76 2.19
CA HIS A 76 6.35 -8.07 1.97
C HIS A 76 5.89 -7.32 3.23
N ALA A 77 5.93 -7.97 4.40
CA ALA A 77 5.53 -7.33 5.64
C ALA A 77 6.41 -6.11 6.00
N LEU A 78 7.73 -6.23 5.86
CA LEU A 78 8.67 -5.14 6.16
C LEU A 78 8.52 -3.97 5.19
N LEU A 79 8.37 -4.27 3.90
CA LEU A 79 8.22 -3.26 2.85
C LEU A 79 6.86 -2.55 2.97
N GLY A 80 5.79 -3.30 3.27
CA GLY A 80 4.47 -2.76 3.58
C GLY A 80 4.49 -1.79 4.78
N MET A 81 5.22 -2.13 5.84
CA MET A 81 5.41 -1.23 6.98
C MET A 81 6.14 0.07 6.58
N ALA A 82 7.20 -0.02 5.78
CA ALA A 82 7.89 1.15 5.27
C ALA A 82 6.97 2.05 4.42
N VAL A 83 6.13 1.44 3.58
CA VAL A 83 5.11 2.13 2.78
C VAL A 83 4.11 2.87 3.66
N ILE A 84 3.61 2.25 4.74
CA ILE A 84 2.66 2.88 5.67
C ILE A 84 3.30 4.10 6.34
N VAL A 85 4.50 3.95 6.90
CA VAL A 85 5.21 5.04 7.60
C VAL A 85 5.45 6.23 6.68
N LEU A 86 5.96 5.99 5.46
CA LEU A 86 6.19 7.04 4.48
C LEU A 86 4.88 7.70 4.03
N SER A 87 3.82 6.92 3.84
CA SER A 87 2.49 7.44 3.48
C SER A 87 1.95 8.39 4.54
N ILE A 88 2.02 8.00 5.82
CA ILE A 88 1.58 8.85 6.94
C ILE A 88 2.36 10.15 6.97
N ARG A 89 3.69 10.10 6.82
CA ARG A 89 4.53 11.30 6.81
C ARG A 89 4.16 12.26 5.68
N ILE A 90 3.99 11.75 4.45
CA ILE A 90 3.63 12.56 3.28
C ILE A 90 2.21 13.14 3.43
N LEU A 91 1.24 12.33 3.86
CA LEU A 91 -0.14 12.77 4.05
C LEU A 91 -0.28 13.79 5.19
N ALA A 92 0.44 13.61 6.29
CA ALA A 92 0.49 14.60 7.37
C ALA A 92 1.06 15.93 6.86
N ASN A 93 2.16 15.89 6.09
CA ASN A 93 2.71 17.10 5.49
C ASN A 93 1.70 17.80 4.57
N TRP A 94 1.03 17.04 3.70
CA TRP A 94 -0.02 17.57 2.82
C TRP A 94 -1.19 18.17 3.60
N ARG A 95 -1.63 17.53 4.70
CA ARG A 95 -2.80 17.99 5.46
C ARG A 95 -2.53 19.25 6.27
N PHE A 96 -1.31 19.40 6.79
CA PHE A 96 -0.94 20.49 7.71
C PHE A 96 -0.15 21.62 7.04
N ARG A 97 0.30 21.46 5.79
CA ARG A 97 0.98 22.51 5.03
C ARG A 97 0.17 22.90 3.79
N LYS A 98 0.37 24.15 3.32
CA LYS A 98 -0.31 24.64 2.11
C LYS A 98 0.11 23.78 0.89
N PRO A 99 -0.84 23.26 0.10
CA PRO A 99 -0.53 22.55 -1.14
C PRO A 99 0.26 23.43 -2.11
N GLY A 100 1.27 22.86 -2.78
CA GLY A 100 2.16 23.61 -3.67
C GLY A 100 3.62 23.29 -3.38
N GLU A 101 4.40 24.30 -3.00
CA GLU A 101 5.84 24.19 -2.73
C GLU A 101 6.17 23.08 -1.72
N SER A 102 5.35 22.92 -0.68
CA SER A 102 5.52 21.86 0.33
C SER A 102 5.37 20.45 -0.26
N CYS A 103 4.41 20.26 -1.19
CA CYS A 103 4.23 19.00 -1.90
C CYS A 103 5.40 18.72 -2.85
N TYR A 104 5.89 19.75 -3.55
CA TYR A 104 7.02 19.60 -4.48
C TYR A 104 8.34 19.32 -3.76
N ALA A 105 8.53 19.86 -2.54
CA ALA A 105 9.68 19.55 -1.70
C ALA A 105 9.78 18.05 -1.36
N LEU A 106 8.65 17.34 -1.30
CA LEU A 106 8.59 15.90 -1.03
C LEU A 106 8.51 15.04 -2.29
N LYS A 107 8.66 15.60 -3.50
CA LYS A 107 8.53 14.85 -4.76
C LYS A 107 9.40 13.59 -4.81
N GLY A 108 10.64 13.67 -4.32
CA GLY A 108 11.53 12.52 -4.26
C GLY A 108 11.07 11.44 -3.27
N GLU A 109 10.48 11.83 -2.15
CA GLU A 109 9.85 10.89 -1.20
C GLU A 109 8.58 10.26 -1.79
N MET A 110 7.76 11.04 -2.49
CA MET A 110 6.57 10.53 -3.18
C MET A 110 6.92 9.53 -4.27
N MET A 111 7.98 9.76 -5.05
CA MET A 111 8.44 8.79 -6.06
C MET A 111 9.00 7.52 -5.43
N ARG A 112 9.77 7.63 -4.35
CA ARG A 112 10.24 6.46 -3.60
C ARG A 112 9.06 5.67 -3.05
N LEU A 113 8.09 6.34 -2.43
CA LEU A 113 6.88 5.71 -1.94
C LEU A 113 6.14 4.97 -3.06
N TYR A 114 5.98 5.58 -4.24
CA TYR A 114 5.36 4.94 -5.39
C TYR A 114 6.10 3.66 -5.81
N ILE A 115 7.43 3.69 -5.91
CA ILE A 115 8.24 2.52 -6.27
C ILE A 115 8.08 1.40 -5.22
N LEU A 116 8.14 1.75 -3.93
CA LEU A 116 7.94 0.78 -2.85
C LEU A 116 6.53 0.17 -2.92
N TRP A 117 5.52 0.97 -3.22
CA TRP A 117 4.14 0.50 -3.43
C TRP A 117 4.02 -0.48 -4.60
N VAL A 118 4.67 -0.20 -5.74
CA VAL A 118 4.67 -1.12 -6.89
C VAL A 118 5.36 -2.44 -6.53
N ALA A 119 6.51 -2.37 -5.85
CA ALA A 119 7.22 -3.56 -5.38
C ALA A 119 6.35 -4.38 -4.38
N GLU A 120 5.63 -3.71 -3.49
CA GLU A 120 4.68 -4.33 -2.56
C GLU A 120 3.57 -5.10 -3.28
N VAL A 121 2.98 -4.52 -4.33
CA VAL A 121 1.96 -5.20 -5.13
C VAL A 121 2.54 -6.43 -5.82
N ILE A 122 3.77 -6.35 -6.35
CA ILE A 122 4.44 -7.50 -6.98
C ILE A 122 4.65 -8.63 -5.95
N LEU A 123 5.13 -8.31 -4.75
CA LEU A 123 5.30 -9.30 -3.67
C LEU A 123 3.96 -9.88 -3.23
N GLY A 124 2.91 -9.05 -3.10
CA GLY A 124 1.56 -9.50 -2.76
C GLY A 124 0.99 -10.48 -3.78
N VAL A 125 1.18 -10.21 -5.08
CA VAL A 125 0.82 -11.14 -6.16
C VAL A 125 1.62 -12.43 -6.06
N ALA A 126 2.94 -12.36 -5.85
CA ALA A 126 3.79 -13.54 -5.71
C ALA A 126 3.33 -14.43 -4.54
N LEU A 127 2.99 -13.83 -3.39
CA LEU A 127 2.44 -14.54 -2.23
C LEU A 127 1.09 -15.18 -2.52
N TYR A 128 0.21 -14.49 -3.27
CA TYR A 128 -1.07 -15.07 -3.66
C TYR A 128 -0.88 -16.35 -4.47
N TYR A 129 0.01 -16.34 -5.46
CA TYR A 129 0.34 -17.53 -6.24
C TYR A 129 0.95 -18.62 -5.35
N GLN A 130 1.96 -18.30 -4.55
CA GLN A 130 2.64 -19.28 -3.71
C GLN A 130 1.71 -19.97 -2.70
N LEU A 131 0.72 -19.27 -2.16
CA LEU A 131 -0.16 -19.78 -1.11
C LEU A 131 -1.45 -20.43 -1.63
N TYR A 132 -1.88 -20.12 -2.86
CA TYR A 132 -3.22 -20.48 -3.34
C TYR A 132 -3.31 -21.06 -4.76
N VAL A 133 -2.20 -21.10 -5.51
CA VAL A 133 -2.12 -21.68 -6.87
C VAL A 133 -1.07 -22.78 -6.88
#